data_AF-A0A953V4J7-F1
#
_entry.id   AF-A0A953V4J7-F1
#
_cell.length_a   1.000
_cell.length_b   1.000
_cell.length_c   1.000
_cell.angle_alpha   90.00
_cell.angle_beta   90.00
_cell.angle_gamma   90.00
#
_symmetry.space_group_name_H-M   'P 1'
#
loop_
_entity.id
_entity.type
_entity.pdbx_description
1 polymer ?
#
loop_
_entity_poly.entity_id
_entity_poly.type
_entity_poly.pdbx_seq_one_letter_code
_entity_poly.pdbx_strand_id
1 'polypeptide(L)'
;MRRAVVLFLGGIFLCSSTVTRGQQVSPKPAPEQVEDQAAPNNAQDCSSSFDAIRQQRQYVERDRRQFVGVDDSRDMQAINNADLRSIELQQDLKILEQKETDLSRCAVVNNGLSAAQDSSRSCSSEPLLNFQVSHDGEPVREVPIWQLPGNTAFFYESGMTIDADGAPNAYHPDNTGLDDLANAGVPGHWQGLAKNEDGEPFVQGPDDPFPGYYVSATALSDRTKPVNDPARYVDASKIPFIVLPGGLARQLGARPGDFAAVFNLQNGKNTYAIFGDVGPFDRIGEGSMALAENLGIRSSARNGGARRGILYLVFPGSGNGRPRPIEEINAETETLLQAWRGTMRLTACTVQEPAPRFAGSQGTN
;
A
#
# COMPACT_ATOMS: atom_id res chain seq x y z
N MET A 1 3.07 -6.70 -62.32
CA MET A 1 2.65 -5.30 -62.08
C MET A 1 2.56 -5.11 -60.56
N ARG A 2 3.26 -4.24 -59.82
CA ARG A 2 4.42 -3.36 -59.99
C ARG A 2 5.38 -3.73 -58.82
N ARG A 3 6.67 -3.92 -59.11
CA ARG A 3 7.76 -4.02 -58.11
C ARG A 3 8.42 -2.64 -58.03
N ALA A 4 8.80 -2.20 -56.84
CA ALA A 4 9.72 -1.08 -56.65
C ALA A 4 10.94 -1.56 -55.87
N VAL A 5 12.10 -1.46 -56.50
CA VAL A 5 13.46 -1.67 -55.97
C VAL A 5 14.23 -0.40 -56.27
N VAL A 6 14.83 0.24 -55.26
CA VAL A 6 15.92 1.23 -55.38
C VAL A 6 16.69 1.20 -54.04
N LEU A 7 17.81 0.49 -53.89
CA LEU A 7 19.22 0.90 -54.12
C LEU A 7 19.63 2.24 -53.48
N PHE A 8 20.40 2.19 -52.38
CA PHE A 8 21.21 3.33 -51.92
C PHE A 8 22.71 2.96 -52.00
N LEU A 9 23.40 3.68 -52.87
CA LEU A 9 24.85 3.66 -53.08
C LEU A 9 25.54 4.63 -52.10
N GLY A 10 26.70 4.22 -51.59
CA GLY A 10 27.60 5.05 -50.80
C GLY A 10 28.34 6.11 -51.62
N GLY A 11 28.88 7.10 -50.91
CA GLY A 11 29.78 8.12 -51.44
C GLY A 11 30.65 8.71 -50.33
N ILE A 12 31.95 8.41 -50.39
CA ILE A 12 33.06 9.06 -49.69
C ILE A 12 33.67 10.09 -50.66
N PHE A 13 34.14 11.25 -50.17
CA PHE A 13 35.33 12.05 -50.58
C PHE A 13 35.21 13.47 -49.95
N LEU A 14 36.01 13.88 -48.95
CA LEU A 14 37.40 14.40 -48.96
C LEU A 14 37.55 15.92 -49.20
N CYS A 15 38.10 16.59 -48.17
CA CYS A 15 39.02 17.73 -48.09
C CYS A 15 38.69 19.11 -48.71
N SER A 16 38.80 20.14 -47.86
CA SER A 16 39.79 21.22 -48.05
C SER A 16 40.09 21.97 -46.74
N SER A 17 41.37 22.30 -46.57
CA SER A 17 42.01 22.84 -45.37
C SER A 17 42.22 24.34 -45.52
N THR A 18 42.13 25.10 -44.42
CA THR A 18 42.88 26.36 -44.28
C THR A 18 43.55 26.43 -42.92
N VAL A 19 44.87 26.60 -42.97
CA VAL A 19 45.82 26.83 -41.90
C VAL A 19 45.79 28.29 -41.49
N THR A 20 45.79 28.57 -40.18
CA THR A 20 46.38 29.80 -39.63
C THR A 20 47.14 29.47 -38.36
N ARG A 21 48.41 29.88 -38.35
CA ARG A 21 49.45 29.66 -37.34
C ARG A 21 49.54 30.89 -36.44
N GLY A 22 49.61 30.70 -35.13
CA GLY A 22 49.78 31.80 -34.16
C GLY A 22 50.27 31.33 -32.78
N GLN A 23 51.59 31.16 -32.67
CA GLN A 23 52.48 31.28 -31.50
C GLN A 23 52.06 30.78 -30.10
N GLN A 24 52.83 29.79 -29.61
CA GLN A 24 53.00 29.49 -28.18
C GLN A 24 53.84 30.57 -27.49
N VAL A 25 53.37 31.01 -26.31
CA VAL A 25 54.19 31.65 -25.26
C VAL A 25 53.81 31.03 -23.93
N SER A 26 54.82 30.69 -23.12
CA SER A 26 54.73 30.29 -21.72
C SER A 26 55.67 31.20 -20.90
N PRO A 27 55.61 31.25 -19.56
CA PRO A 27 54.75 32.13 -18.76
C PRO A 27 55.55 33.13 -17.90
N LYS A 28 54.88 34.13 -17.30
CA LYS A 28 55.42 34.96 -16.20
C LYS A 28 54.32 35.26 -15.16
N PRO A 29 54.60 35.25 -13.84
CA PRO A 29 53.59 35.04 -12.81
C PRO A 29 52.93 36.34 -12.34
N ALA A 30 51.71 36.23 -11.85
CA ALA A 30 51.01 37.25 -11.09
C ALA A 30 50.12 36.55 -10.04
N PRO A 31 49.63 37.28 -9.03
CA PRO A 31 50.00 37.13 -7.63
C PRO A 31 49.08 36.17 -6.89
N GLU A 32 49.64 35.60 -5.83
CA GLU A 32 48.92 34.94 -4.73
C GLU A 32 47.77 35.83 -4.25
N GLN A 33 46.57 35.27 -4.07
CA GLN A 33 45.62 35.53 -2.97
C GLN A 33 44.27 34.79 -3.19
N VAL A 34 43.93 34.01 -2.15
CA VAL A 34 42.62 33.59 -1.65
C VAL A 34 41.94 32.38 -2.32
N GLU A 35 42.06 31.24 -1.63
CA GLU A 35 41.14 30.10 -1.69
C GLU A 35 39.70 30.54 -1.50
N ASP A 36 38.85 30.28 -2.49
CA ASP A 36 37.40 30.15 -2.28
C ASP A 36 37.08 28.65 -2.33
N GLN A 37 37.23 27.99 -1.17
CA GLN A 37 36.70 26.65 -0.97
C GLN A 37 35.17 26.74 -0.98
N ALA A 38 34.56 26.39 -2.10
CA ALA A 38 33.13 26.15 -2.16
C ALA A 38 32.77 25.07 -1.14
N ALA A 39 31.92 25.43 -0.17
CA ALA A 39 31.40 24.50 0.83
C ALA A 39 30.69 23.31 0.14
N PRO A 40 30.90 22.06 0.60
CA PRO A 40 30.21 20.92 0.02
C PRO A 40 28.71 21.01 0.33
N ASN A 41 27.88 20.94 -0.71
CA ASN A 41 26.43 20.73 -0.57
C ASN A 41 26.19 19.34 0.03
N ASN A 42 26.06 19.27 1.36
CA ASN A 42 25.73 18.07 2.12
C ASN A 42 24.23 17.71 2.08
N ALA A 43 23.62 17.72 0.88
CA ALA A 43 22.32 17.07 0.68
C ALA A 43 22.59 15.61 0.30
N GLN A 44 22.44 14.70 1.24
CA GLN A 44 22.72 13.28 1.02
C GLN A 44 21.52 12.64 0.31
N ASP A 45 21.70 12.18 -0.93
CA ASP A 45 20.64 11.54 -1.70
C ASP A 45 20.20 10.21 -1.07
N CYS A 46 19.01 10.20 -0.45
CA CYS A 46 18.45 9.01 0.21
C CYS A 46 17.77 8.04 -0.76
N SER A 47 17.75 8.30 -2.08
CA SER A 47 17.09 7.47 -3.10
C SER A 47 17.55 6.00 -3.05
N SER A 48 18.85 5.78 -2.89
CA SER A 48 19.46 4.44 -2.80
C SER A 48 19.02 3.64 -1.56
N SER A 49 18.61 4.31 -0.48
CA SER A 49 18.09 3.65 0.73
C SER A 49 16.70 3.06 0.52
N PHE A 50 15.89 3.62 -0.40
CA PHE A 50 14.56 3.11 -0.70
C PHE A 50 14.59 1.78 -1.45
N ASP A 51 15.42 1.68 -2.50
CA ASP A 51 15.60 0.43 -3.24
C ASP A 51 16.17 -0.68 -2.34
N ALA A 52 17.08 -0.30 -1.43
CA ALA A 52 17.65 -1.21 -0.44
C ALA A 52 16.62 -1.72 0.58
N ILE A 53 15.64 -0.90 0.98
CA ILE A 53 14.52 -1.33 1.85
C ILE A 53 13.55 -2.21 1.10
N ARG A 54 13.16 -1.84 -0.14
CA ARG A 54 12.29 -2.65 -0.98
C ARG A 54 12.87 -4.05 -1.19
N GLN A 55 14.16 -4.13 -1.51
CA GLN A 55 14.86 -5.40 -1.68
C GLN A 55 14.90 -6.20 -0.36
N GLN A 56 15.15 -5.54 0.77
CA GLN A 56 15.17 -6.22 2.08
C GLN A 56 13.80 -6.78 2.48
N ARG A 57 12.70 -6.06 2.18
CA ARG A 57 11.32 -6.55 2.41
C ARG A 57 11.02 -7.80 1.59
N GLN A 58 11.56 -7.90 0.37
CA GLN A 58 11.42 -9.09 -0.46
C GLN A 58 12.17 -10.31 0.10
N TYR A 59 13.32 -10.10 0.75
CA TYR A 59 14.03 -11.19 1.44
C TYR A 59 13.27 -11.67 2.68
N VAL A 60 12.79 -10.75 3.53
CA VAL A 60 11.94 -11.09 4.68
C VAL A 60 10.70 -11.88 4.26
N GLU A 61 10.02 -11.46 3.19
CA GLU A 61 8.81 -12.14 2.71
C GLU A 61 9.13 -13.53 2.12
N ARG A 62 10.25 -13.67 1.40
CA ARG A 62 10.72 -14.96 0.90
C ARG A 62 10.98 -15.94 2.05
N ASP A 63 11.69 -15.50 3.07
CA ASP A 63 12.09 -16.35 4.20
C ASP A 63 10.89 -16.70 5.08
N ARG A 64 9.94 -15.77 5.22
CA ARG A 64 8.67 -16.01 5.89
C ARG A 64 7.82 -17.07 5.16
N ARG A 65 7.81 -17.09 3.82
CA ARG A 65 7.12 -18.13 3.05
C ARG A 65 7.76 -19.51 3.21
N GLN A 66 9.07 -19.59 3.40
CA GLN A 66 9.78 -20.86 3.62
C GLN A 66 9.53 -21.47 5.02
N PHE A 67 8.97 -20.70 5.95
CA PHE A 67 8.55 -21.16 7.28
C PHE A 67 7.21 -21.89 7.29
N VAL A 68 6.31 -21.59 6.35
CA VAL A 68 4.93 -22.11 6.33
C VAL A 68 4.87 -23.54 5.71
N GLY A 69 5.98 -24.05 5.18
CA GLY A 69 6.04 -25.33 4.45
C GLY A 69 6.60 -26.54 5.22
N VAL A 70 6.73 -26.51 6.55
CA VAL A 70 7.26 -27.65 7.33
C VAL A 70 6.10 -28.40 8.00
N ASP A 71 5.60 -29.45 7.33
CA ASP A 71 4.68 -30.43 7.93
C ASP A 71 5.42 -31.72 8.34
N ASP A 72 4.83 -32.37 9.33
CA ASP A 72 5.27 -33.46 10.21
C ASP A 72 6.32 -34.47 9.67
N SER A 73 7.60 -34.24 9.97
CA SER A 73 8.56 -35.35 10.08
C SER A 73 9.58 -35.06 11.17
N ARG A 74 9.67 -35.97 12.16
CA ARG A 74 10.62 -35.92 13.29
C ARG A 74 12.04 -36.26 12.84
N ASP A 75 12.58 -35.48 11.91
CA ASP A 75 13.97 -35.56 11.48
C ASP A 75 14.78 -34.48 12.21
N MET A 76 15.79 -34.89 12.98
CA MET A 76 16.71 -33.97 13.68
C MET A 76 17.43 -33.02 12.71
N GLN A 77 17.58 -33.39 11.44
CA GLN A 77 18.09 -32.50 10.38
C GLN A 77 17.08 -31.43 9.95
N ALA A 78 15.77 -31.73 9.98
CA ALA A 78 14.72 -30.76 9.69
C ALA A 78 14.62 -29.69 10.80
N ILE A 79 14.86 -30.08 12.06
CA ILE A 79 14.90 -29.15 13.21
C ILE A 79 16.08 -28.17 13.06
N ASN A 80 17.29 -28.65 12.76
CA ASN A 80 18.45 -27.77 12.56
C ASN A 80 18.26 -26.80 11.38
N ASN A 81 17.59 -27.24 10.31
CA ASN A 81 17.29 -26.39 9.16
C ASN A 81 16.18 -25.36 9.46
N ALA A 82 15.19 -25.73 10.28
CA ALA A 82 14.16 -24.79 10.75
C ALA A 82 14.75 -23.74 11.70
N ASP A 83 15.67 -24.12 12.59
CA ASP A 83 16.39 -23.20 13.46
C ASP A 83 17.30 -22.24 12.66
N LEU A 84 18.00 -22.74 11.65
CA LEU A 84 18.81 -21.92 10.74
C LEU A 84 17.97 -20.90 9.96
N ARG A 85 16.84 -21.33 9.39
CA ARG A 85 15.89 -20.42 8.71
C ARG A 85 15.34 -19.37 9.68
N SER A 86 15.12 -19.74 10.94
CA SER A 86 14.58 -18.84 11.97
C SER A 86 15.57 -17.73 12.25
N ILE A 87 16.85 -18.11 12.34
CA ILE A 87 17.96 -17.18 12.50
C ILE A 87 18.06 -16.26 11.27
N GLU A 88 17.95 -16.78 10.05
CA GLU A 88 17.98 -16.00 8.80
C GLU A 88 16.84 -14.97 8.75
N LEU A 89 15.60 -15.39 9.02
CA LEU A 89 14.44 -14.49 9.06
C LEU A 89 14.60 -13.41 10.16
N GLN A 90 15.06 -13.79 11.35
CA GLN A 90 15.30 -12.84 12.44
C GLN A 90 16.41 -11.84 12.10
N GLN A 91 17.43 -12.29 11.38
CA GLN A 91 18.50 -11.44 10.90
C GLN A 91 18.00 -10.47 9.83
N ASP A 92 17.21 -10.93 8.88
CA ASP A 92 16.65 -10.09 7.83
C ASP A 92 15.64 -9.07 8.33
N LEU A 93 14.87 -9.42 9.37
CA LEU A 93 14.00 -8.47 10.08
C LEU A 93 14.82 -7.37 10.78
N LYS A 94 15.92 -7.71 11.45
CA LYS A 94 16.82 -6.72 12.06
C LYS A 94 17.47 -5.82 11.02
N ILE A 95 17.88 -6.39 9.88
CA ILE A 95 18.45 -5.61 8.78
C ILE A 95 17.41 -4.65 8.20
N LEU A 96 16.16 -5.10 8.06
CA LEU A 96 15.05 -4.26 7.60
C LEU A 96 14.80 -3.11 8.58
N GLU A 97 14.69 -3.39 9.89
CA GLU A 97 14.50 -2.38 10.94
C GLU A 97 15.64 -1.35 10.96
N GLN A 98 16.88 -1.81 10.81
CA GLN A 98 18.05 -0.95 10.75
C GLN A 98 18.01 -0.05 9.50
N LYS A 99 17.68 -0.59 8.32
CA LYS A 99 17.56 0.19 7.09
C LYS A 99 16.42 1.22 7.17
N GLU A 100 15.29 0.86 7.76
CA GLU A 100 14.18 1.79 8.01
C GLU A 100 14.56 2.90 8.99
N THR A 101 15.35 2.58 10.01
CA THR A 101 15.93 3.56 10.95
C THR A 101 16.92 4.49 10.27
N ASP A 102 17.79 3.96 9.41
CA ASP A 102 18.79 4.75 8.69
C ASP A 102 18.16 5.63 7.62
N LEU A 103 17.10 5.17 6.94
CA LEU A 103 16.29 6.02 6.06
C LEU A 103 15.63 7.16 6.86
N SER A 104 15.10 6.85 8.04
CA SER A 104 14.51 7.84 8.93
C SER A 104 15.54 8.89 9.38
N ARG A 105 16.78 8.46 9.69
CA ARG A 105 17.89 9.35 10.04
C ARG A 105 18.37 10.20 8.85
N CYS A 106 18.49 9.61 7.66
CA CYS A 106 18.84 10.31 6.41
C CYS A 106 17.83 11.44 6.11
N ALA A 107 16.54 11.15 6.31
CA ALA A 107 15.48 12.15 6.15
C ALA A 107 15.54 13.30 7.18
N VAL A 108 16.08 13.05 8.37
CA VAL A 108 16.26 14.08 9.42
C VAL A 108 17.49 14.95 9.14
N VAL A 109 18.61 14.36 8.72
CA VAL A 109 19.86 15.09 8.43
C VAL A 109 19.69 16.05 7.25
N ASN A 110 18.95 15.67 6.21
CA ASN A 110 18.63 16.56 5.09
C ASN A 110 17.70 17.74 5.47
N ASN A 111 17.02 17.67 6.61
CA ASN A 111 16.16 18.74 7.15
C ASN A 111 16.80 19.51 8.32
N GLY A 112 18.07 19.24 8.64
CA GLY A 112 18.71 19.60 9.91
C GLY A 112 19.63 20.82 9.90
N LEU A 113 19.17 21.98 9.42
CA LEU A 113 19.68 23.30 9.82
C LEU A 113 18.51 24.16 10.31
N SER A 114 17.87 23.73 11.40
CA SER A 114 17.10 24.58 12.34
C SER A 114 16.23 23.66 13.21
N ALA A 115 16.76 23.24 14.36
CA ALA A 115 15.98 22.63 15.41
C ALA A 115 16.34 23.30 16.74
N ALA A 116 15.78 24.49 16.95
CA ALA A 116 15.60 25.04 18.28
C ALA A 116 14.30 25.84 18.31
N GLN A 117 13.38 25.39 19.17
CA GLN A 117 12.14 26.04 19.59
C GLN A 117 11.06 26.22 18.51
N ASP A 118 10.01 25.39 18.56
CA ASP A 118 8.66 25.88 18.92
C ASP A 118 7.68 24.71 19.02
N SER A 119 7.05 24.57 20.19
CA SER A 119 6.02 23.58 20.50
C SER A 119 4.64 24.14 20.16
N SER A 120 4.29 24.24 18.88
CA SER A 120 2.89 24.24 18.39
C SER A 120 2.83 24.28 16.86
N ARG A 121 2.92 23.12 16.22
CA ARG A 121 2.62 23.00 14.78
C ARG A 121 1.75 21.77 14.56
N SER A 122 0.42 21.97 14.61
CA SER A 122 -0.58 20.94 14.31
C SER A 122 -0.71 20.79 12.81
N CYS A 123 -0.51 19.57 12.30
CA CYS A 123 -0.86 19.23 10.93
C CYS A 123 -2.39 19.15 10.85
N SER A 124 -3.05 20.16 10.29
CA SER A 124 -4.52 20.14 10.19
C SER A 124 -4.96 19.16 9.10
N SER A 125 -5.20 17.91 9.48
CA SER A 125 -6.14 17.05 8.74
C SER A 125 -7.54 17.60 8.96
N GLU A 126 -8.31 17.80 7.89
CA GLU A 126 -9.68 18.27 7.99
C GLU A 126 -10.62 17.05 8.06
N PRO A 127 -11.60 17.04 8.98
CA PRO A 127 -12.64 16.02 8.97
C PRO A 127 -13.50 16.24 7.72
N LEU A 128 -13.56 15.22 6.86
CA LEU A 128 -14.32 15.30 5.61
C LEU A 128 -15.80 15.04 5.84
N LEU A 129 -16.12 14.02 6.64
CA LEU A 129 -17.47 13.67 7.06
C LEU A 129 -17.44 12.73 8.28
N ASN A 130 -18.57 12.62 8.97
CA ASN A 130 -18.79 11.59 9.99
C ASN A 130 -19.67 10.49 9.42
N PHE A 131 -19.12 9.29 9.29
CA PHE A 131 -19.86 8.12 8.82
C PHE A 131 -20.67 7.53 9.98
N GLN A 132 -21.96 7.33 9.77
CA GLN A 132 -22.88 6.78 10.77
C GLN A 132 -22.85 5.25 10.70
N VAL A 133 -22.31 4.62 11.74
CA VAL A 133 -22.30 3.16 11.85
C VAL A 133 -23.49 2.72 12.70
N SER A 134 -24.31 1.84 12.13
CA SER A 134 -25.38 1.14 12.86
C SER A 134 -25.09 -0.36 12.82
N HIS A 135 -25.02 -0.97 14.01
CA HIS A 135 -24.94 -2.42 14.15
C HIS A 135 -26.20 -2.87 14.88
N ASP A 136 -26.77 -4.01 14.51
CA ASP A 136 -28.06 -4.45 15.03
C ASP A 136 -28.04 -4.50 16.56
N GLY A 137 -28.91 -3.70 17.19
CA GLY A 137 -29.03 -3.63 18.65
C GLY A 137 -28.01 -2.73 19.37
N GLU A 138 -27.06 -2.11 18.66
CA GLU A 138 -26.07 -1.20 19.24
C GLU A 138 -26.40 0.28 18.96
N PRO A 139 -26.01 1.22 19.85
CA PRO A 139 -26.14 2.64 19.59
C PRO A 139 -25.37 3.05 18.33
N VAL A 140 -25.96 3.97 17.55
CA VAL A 140 -25.28 4.57 16.40
C VAL A 140 -23.99 5.24 16.87
N ARG A 141 -22.88 4.90 16.21
CA ARG A 141 -21.57 5.51 16.47
C ARG A 141 -21.08 6.26 15.24
N GLU A 142 -20.44 7.40 15.46
CA GLU A 142 -19.82 8.17 14.39
C GLU A 142 -18.37 7.73 14.18
N VAL A 143 -18.00 7.48 12.92
CA VAL A 143 -16.62 7.25 12.50
C VAL A 143 -16.18 8.44 11.64
N PRO A 144 -15.33 9.34 12.17
CA PRO A 144 -14.80 10.46 11.40
C PRO A 144 -13.91 9.95 10.26
N ILE A 145 -14.18 10.43 9.05
CA ILE A 145 -13.37 10.19 7.87
C ILE A 145 -12.55 11.45 7.60
N TRP A 146 -11.24 11.28 7.46
CA TRP A 146 -10.28 12.37 7.33
C TRP A 146 -9.62 12.37 5.96
N GLN A 147 -9.17 13.54 5.54
CA GLN A 147 -8.41 13.71 4.31
C GLN A 147 -7.36 14.82 4.52
N LEU A 148 -6.21 14.69 3.87
CA LEU A 148 -5.22 15.76 3.84
C LEU A 148 -5.64 16.81 2.79
N PRO A 149 -5.45 18.11 3.05
CA PRO A 149 -5.73 19.15 2.06
C PRO A 149 -5.04 18.89 0.72
N GLY A 150 -5.81 18.95 -0.37
CA GLY A 150 -5.30 18.73 -1.73
C GLY A 150 -4.96 17.28 -2.09
N ASN A 151 -5.27 16.30 -1.22
CA ASN A 151 -5.10 14.88 -1.49
C ASN A 151 -6.47 14.20 -1.70
N THR A 152 -6.52 13.14 -2.50
CA THR A 152 -7.73 12.31 -2.68
C THR A 152 -7.78 11.13 -1.72
N ALA A 153 -6.64 10.73 -1.14
CA ALA A 153 -6.58 9.67 -0.16
C ALA A 153 -7.32 10.07 1.12
N PHE A 154 -8.09 9.15 1.67
CA PHE A 154 -8.83 9.35 2.91
C PHE A 154 -8.50 8.25 3.92
N PHE A 155 -8.68 8.54 5.19
CA PHE A 155 -8.40 7.60 6.26
C PHE A 155 -9.39 7.68 7.41
N TYR A 156 -9.52 6.57 8.13
CA TYR A 156 -10.41 6.44 9.28
C TYR A 156 -9.93 5.33 10.21
N GLU A 157 -10.24 5.46 11.50
CA GLU A 157 -10.04 4.39 12.48
C GLU A 157 -11.37 3.66 12.72
N SER A 158 -11.34 2.32 12.69
CA SER A 158 -12.49 1.48 13.07
C SER A 158 -12.01 0.19 13.74
N GLY A 159 -12.95 -0.72 13.99
CA GLY A 159 -12.64 -2.14 14.17
C GLY A 159 -12.34 -2.84 12.85
N MET A 160 -12.40 -4.17 12.90
CA MET A 160 -12.33 -5.06 11.74
C MET A 160 -13.26 -6.25 12.00
N THR A 161 -14.39 -6.33 11.30
CA THR A 161 -15.08 -7.60 11.03
C THR A 161 -14.30 -8.38 9.96
N ILE A 162 -14.44 -9.70 9.96
CA ILE A 162 -13.69 -10.56 9.04
C ILE A 162 -14.62 -11.02 7.93
N ASP A 163 -14.21 -10.73 6.70
CA ASP A 163 -14.88 -11.14 5.47
C ASP A 163 -14.23 -12.41 4.90
N ALA A 164 -15.04 -13.41 4.58
CA ALA A 164 -14.63 -14.64 3.91
C ALA A 164 -14.99 -14.68 2.42
N ASP A 165 -15.70 -13.68 1.90
CA ASP A 165 -16.21 -13.65 0.55
C ASP A 165 -15.08 -13.79 -0.49
N GLY A 166 -15.37 -14.56 -1.53
CA GLY A 166 -14.42 -14.94 -2.58
C GLY A 166 -13.48 -16.09 -2.21
N ALA A 167 -13.34 -16.49 -0.94
CA ALA A 167 -12.64 -17.74 -0.62
C ALA A 167 -13.46 -18.94 -1.11
N PRO A 168 -12.85 -19.91 -1.84
CA PRO A 168 -13.62 -20.99 -2.46
C PRO A 168 -14.20 -21.98 -1.44
N ASN A 169 -13.81 -21.93 -0.17
CA ASN A 169 -14.40 -22.70 0.92
C ASN A 169 -15.15 -21.84 1.95
N ALA A 170 -15.55 -20.61 1.57
CA ALA A 170 -16.27 -19.69 2.45
C ALA A 170 -17.60 -20.27 2.95
N TYR A 171 -18.43 -20.78 2.03
CA TYR A 171 -19.79 -21.22 2.32
C TYR A 171 -20.09 -22.60 1.76
N HIS A 172 -20.63 -23.47 2.61
CA HIS A 172 -21.11 -24.80 2.25
C HIS A 172 -22.61 -24.90 2.56
N PRO A 173 -23.43 -25.62 1.78
CA PRO A 173 -24.84 -25.84 2.06
C PRO A 173 -25.14 -26.36 3.47
N ASP A 174 -24.26 -27.22 4.02
CA ASP A 174 -24.37 -27.76 5.38
C ASP A 174 -23.77 -26.85 6.47
N ASN A 175 -23.48 -25.59 6.15
CA ASN A 175 -22.88 -24.60 7.06
C ASN A 175 -21.52 -25.01 7.68
N THR A 176 -20.71 -25.75 6.93
CA THR A 176 -19.36 -26.21 7.34
C THR A 176 -18.21 -25.36 6.79
N GLY A 177 -18.53 -24.25 6.12
CA GLY A 177 -17.55 -23.34 5.51
C GLY A 177 -16.79 -22.48 6.52
N LEU A 178 -15.83 -21.70 6.00
CA LEU A 178 -15.04 -20.74 6.79
C LEU A 178 -15.91 -19.71 7.50
N ASP A 179 -17.06 -19.36 6.90
CA ASP A 179 -18.06 -18.47 7.48
C ASP A 179 -19.43 -19.15 7.65
N ASP A 180 -20.29 -18.54 8.46
CA ASP A 180 -21.67 -18.93 8.63
C ASP A 180 -22.47 -18.61 7.36
N LEU A 181 -23.16 -19.63 6.81
CA LEU A 181 -23.98 -19.48 5.60
C LEU A 181 -25.05 -18.39 5.73
N ALA A 182 -25.52 -18.11 6.95
CA ALA A 182 -26.47 -17.04 7.22
C ALA A 182 -25.92 -15.63 6.92
N ASN A 183 -24.60 -15.44 6.94
CA ASN A 183 -23.95 -14.18 6.57
C ASN A 183 -24.02 -13.94 5.06
N ALA A 184 -23.98 -15.01 4.27
CA ALA A 184 -24.30 -14.97 2.84
C ALA A 184 -25.81 -14.77 2.58
N GLY A 185 -26.65 -14.65 3.61
CA GLY A 185 -28.09 -14.46 3.49
C GLY A 185 -28.89 -15.75 3.55
N VAL A 186 -30.02 -15.77 2.83
CA VAL A 186 -31.00 -16.87 2.89
C VAL A 186 -31.49 -17.22 1.48
N PRO A 187 -32.10 -18.41 1.26
CA PRO A 187 -32.70 -18.75 -0.03
C PRO A 187 -33.58 -17.63 -0.61
N GLY A 188 -33.28 -17.21 -1.84
CA GLY A 188 -33.95 -16.09 -2.53
C GLY A 188 -33.35 -14.70 -2.26
N HIS A 189 -32.51 -14.55 -1.23
CA HIS A 189 -31.89 -13.29 -0.83
C HIS A 189 -30.41 -13.46 -0.45
N TRP A 190 -29.63 -14.10 -1.33
CA TRP A 190 -28.20 -14.30 -1.11
C TRP A 190 -27.35 -13.04 -1.38
N GLN A 191 -26.36 -12.84 -0.54
CA GLN A 191 -25.28 -11.86 -0.57
C GLN A 191 -23.94 -12.63 -0.56
N GLY A 192 -22.85 -12.08 -1.10
CA GLY A 192 -21.54 -12.76 -1.09
C GLY A 192 -21.42 -14.06 -1.89
N LEU A 193 -22.47 -14.46 -2.64
CA LEU A 193 -22.49 -15.64 -3.51
C LEU A 193 -22.72 -15.28 -4.97
N ALA A 194 -21.98 -15.95 -5.86
CA ALA A 194 -22.23 -15.92 -7.29
C ALA A 194 -23.53 -16.67 -7.59
N LYS A 195 -24.39 -16.08 -8.41
CA LYS A 195 -25.75 -16.57 -8.68
C LYS A 195 -26.02 -16.71 -10.17
N ASN A 196 -26.90 -17.64 -10.51
CA ASN A 196 -27.50 -17.73 -11.84
C ASN A 196 -28.56 -16.63 -12.06
N GLU A 197 -29.21 -16.66 -13.23
CA GLU A 197 -30.23 -15.67 -13.61
C GLU A 197 -31.49 -15.72 -12.71
N ASP A 198 -31.79 -16.88 -12.11
CA ASP A 198 -32.90 -17.09 -11.18
C ASP A 198 -32.57 -16.64 -9.74
N GLY A 199 -31.32 -16.21 -9.49
CA GLY A 199 -30.84 -15.80 -8.17
C GLY A 199 -30.40 -16.95 -7.27
N GLU A 200 -30.30 -18.17 -7.80
CA GLU A 200 -29.79 -19.34 -7.08
C GLU A 200 -28.25 -19.36 -7.09
N PRO A 201 -27.59 -19.66 -5.95
CA PRO A 201 -26.14 -19.74 -5.91
C PRO A 201 -25.58 -20.88 -6.75
N PHE A 202 -24.47 -20.62 -7.43
CA PHE A 202 -23.71 -21.71 -8.06
C PHE A 202 -23.04 -22.58 -7.00
N VAL A 203 -23.04 -23.89 -7.25
CA VAL A 203 -22.29 -24.88 -6.47
C VAL A 203 -21.08 -25.31 -7.30
N GLN A 204 -19.92 -25.34 -6.66
CA GLN A 204 -18.67 -25.79 -7.24
C GLN A 204 -18.76 -27.25 -7.70
N GLY A 205 -18.34 -27.49 -8.94
CA GLY A 205 -18.31 -28.81 -9.56
C GLY A 205 -17.13 -29.67 -9.09
N PRO A 206 -17.04 -30.92 -9.58
CA PRO A 206 -15.98 -31.87 -9.19
C PRO A 206 -14.55 -31.40 -9.47
N ASP A 207 -14.37 -30.53 -10.46
CA ASP A 207 -13.05 -30.03 -10.90
C ASP A 207 -12.71 -28.65 -10.30
N ASP A 208 -13.62 -28.06 -9.54
CA ASP A 208 -13.39 -26.80 -8.84
C ASP A 208 -12.59 -27.02 -7.53
N PRO A 209 -11.98 -25.97 -6.95
CA PRO A 209 -11.10 -26.13 -5.79
C PRO A 209 -11.77 -26.75 -4.56
N PHE A 210 -13.08 -26.53 -4.37
CA PHE A 210 -13.86 -27.08 -3.26
C PHE A 210 -15.22 -27.62 -3.76
N PRO A 211 -15.26 -28.83 -4.32
CA PRO A 211 -16.50 -29.41 -4.82
C PRO A 211 -17.60 -29.46 -3.76
N GLY A 212 -18.82 -29.06 -4.12
CA GLY A 212 -19.98 -29.01 -3.21
C GLY A 212 -20.12 -27.72 -2.40
N TYR A 213 -19.11 -26.86 -2.36
CA TYR A 213 -19.23 -25.52 -1.76
C TYR A 213 -19.92 -24.56 -2.73
N TYR A 214 -20.53 -23.49 -2.22
CA TYR A 214 -21.01 -22.43 -3.08
C TYR A 214 -19.84 -21.66 -3.71
N VAL A 215 -20.07 -21.08 -4.88
CA VAL A 215 -19.13 -20.12 -5.47
C VAL A 215 -19.29 -18.79 -4.73
N SER A 216 -18.39 -18.53 -3.79
CA SER A 216 -18.34 -17.26 -3.06
C SER A 216 -17.80 -16.13 -3.93
N ALA A 217 -18.33 -14.91 -3.75
CA ALA A 217 -18.15 -13.81 -4.67
C ALA A 217 -17.90 -12.48 -3.98
N THR A 218 -16.90 -11.75 -4.46
CA THR A 218 -16.59 -10.37 -4.10
C THR A 218 -17.06 -9.38 -5.19
N ALA A 219 -17.26 -8.10 -4.85
CA ALA A 219 -17.56 -7.04 -5.81
C ALA A 219 -16.42 -6.84 -6.84
N LEU A 220 -15.16 -6.87 -6.41
CA LEU A 220 -14.01 -6.91 -7.32
C LEU A 220 -13.93 -8.30 -7.95
N SER A 221 -13.90 -8.37 -9.29
CA SER A 221 -13.89 -9.65 -10.00
C SER A 221 -13.17 -9.55 -11.35
N ASP A 222 -12.59 -10.67 -11.79
CA ASP A 222 -12.05 -10.82 -13.13
C ASP A 222 -13.19 -11.11 -14.11
N ARG A 223 -13.62 -10.06 -14.81
CA ARG A 223 -14.72 -10.13 -15.79
C ARG A 223 -14.39 -10.95 -17.04
N THR A 224 -13.15 -11.42 -17.20
CA THR A 224 -12.79 -12.35 -18.29
C THR A 224 -13.19 -13.79 -17.99
N LYS A 225 -13.47 -14.11 -16.72
CA LYS A 225 -13.89 -15.44 -16.26
C LYS A 225 -15.42 -15.56 -16.15
N PRO A 226 -16.00 -16.75 -16.34
CA PRO A 226 -17.43 -17.01 -16.09
C PRO A 226 -17.85 -16.65 -14.66
N VAL A 227 -19.13 -16.30 -14.46
CA VAL A 227 -19.66 -15.93 -13.11
C VAL A 227 -19.56 -17.10 -12.12
N ASN A 228 -19.67 -18.33 -12.61
CA ASN A 228 -19.58 -19.54 -11.79
C ASN A 228 -18.15 -20.08 -11.62
N ASP A 229 -17.11 -19.39 -12.10
CA ASP A 229 -15.71 -19.77 -11.89
C ASP A 229 -15.25 -19.19 -10.53
N PRO A 230 -14.90 -20.02 -9.52
CA PRO A 230 -14.41 -19.53 -8.23
C PRO A 230 -13.18 -18.63 -8.34
N ALA A 231 -12.30 -18.85 -9.32
CA ALA A 231 -11.12 -18.03 -9.55
C ALA A 231 -11.42 -16.66 -10.17
N ARG A 232 -12.70 -16.33 -10.43
CA ARG A 232 -13.13 -14.99 -10.83
C ARG A 232 -13.01 -13.98 -9.69
N TYR A 233 -13.15 -14.42 -8.45
CA TYR A 233 -13.30 -13.55 -7.29
C TYR A 233 -12.00 -13.43 -6.49
N VAL A 234 -11.93 -12.44 -5.60
CA VAL A 234 -10.74 -12.20 -4.78
C VAL A 234 -10.77 -13.17 -3.60
N ASP A 235 -9.84 -14.14 -3.56
CA ASP A 235 -9.78 -15.13 -2.48
C ASP A 235 -9.39 -14.49 -1.14
N ALA A 236 -10.38 -14.31 -0.23
CA ALA A 236 -10.19 -13.70 1.09
C ALA A 236 -9.17 -14.43 1.97
N SER A 237 -8.94 -15.73 1.75
CA SER A 237 -7.95 -16.51 2.50
C SER A 237 -6.51 -16.21 2.07
N LYS A 238 -6.31 -15.58 0.91
CA LYS A 238 -4.98 -15.35 0.32
C LYS A 238 -4.65 -13.89 0.08
N ILE A 239 -5.64 -13.08 -0.29
CA ILE A 239 -5.43 -11.69 -0.70
C ILE A 239 -5.92 -10.75 0.41
N PRO A 240 -5.05 -9.91 0.97
CA PRO A 240 -5.47 -8.84 1.86
C PRO A 240 -6.36 -7.85 1.11
N PHE A 241 -7.60 -7.70 1.54
CA PHE A 241 -8.50 -6.70 1.01
C PHE A 241 -9.32 -6.04 2.12
N ILE A 242 -9.76 -4.81 1.85
CA ILE A 242 -10.70 -4.06 2.69
C ILE A 242 -12.08 -4.05 2.03
N VAL A 243 -13.10 -3.85 2.86
CA VAL A 243 -14.48 -3.65 2.44
C VAL A 243 -14.91 -2.23 2.79
N LEU A 244 -15.58 -1.56 1.84
CA LEU A 244 -16.13 -0.21 2.05
C LEU A 244 -17.64 -0.18 1.83
N PRO A 245 -18.38 0.61 2.63
CA PRO A 245 -19.79 0.87 2.37
C PRO A 245 -19.97 1.51 0.98
N GLY A 246 -20.87 0.96 0.17
CA GLY A 246 -21.03 1.40 -1.23
C GLY A 246 -21.41 2.88 -1.40
N GLY A 247 -22.15 3.44 -0.44
CA GLY A 247 -22.48 4.87 -0.42
C GLY A 247 -21.24 5.73 -0.15
N LEU A 248 -20.46 5.38 0.87
CA LEU A 248 -19.23 6.06 1.24
C LEU A 248 -18.18 5.99 0.13
N ALA A 249 -17.94 4.79 -0.42
CA ALA A 249 -16.99 4.59 -1.50
C ALA A 249 -17.31 5.49 -2.71
N ARG A 250 -18.59 5.54 -3.12
CA ARG A 250 -19.06 6.41 -4.21
C ARG A 250 -18.88 7.89 -3.90
N GLN A 251 -19.20 8.32 -2.69
CA GLN A 251 -19.05 9.72 -2.24
C GLN A 251 -17.59 10.16 -2.25
N LEU A 252 -16.67 9.26 -1.88
CA LEU A 252 -15.22 9.53 -1.81
C LEU A 252 -14.46 9.16 -3.09
N GLY A 253 -15.17 8.74 -4.14
CA GLY A 253 -14.58 8.38 -5.42
C GLY A 253 -13.80 7.05 -5.45
N ALA A 254 -13.86 6.27 -4.37
CA ALA A 254 -13.23 4.94 -4.30
C ALA A 254 -14.02 3.89 -5.09
N ARG A 255 -13.32 2.94 -5.68
CA ARG A 255 -13.87 1.87 -6.51
C ARG A 255 -13.18 0.53 -6.22
N PRO A 256 -13.89 -0.60 -6.30
CA PRO A 256 -13.26 -1.91 -6.18
C PRO A 256 -12.03 -2.00 -7.08
N GLY A 257 -10.92 -2.46 -6.52
CA GLY A 257 -9.61 -2.48 -7.15
C GLY A 257 -8.65 -1.36 -6.72
N ASP A 258 -9.14 -0.31 -6.04
CA ASP A 258 -8.29 0.72 -5.44
C ASP A 258 -7.44 0.14 -4.30
N PHE A 259 -6.25 0.72 -4.07
CA PHE A 259 -5.32 0.25 -3.05
C PHE A 259 -5.57 0.90 -1.68
N ALA A 260 -5.13 0.21 -0.63
CA ALA A 260 -5.19 0.68 0.74
C ALA A 260 -4.00 0.20 1.58
N ALA A 261 -3.56 1.03 2.53
CA ALA A 261 -2.65 0.64 3.59
C ALA A 261 -3.42 0.54 4.91
N VAL A 262 -3.21 -0.54 5.66
CA VAL A 262 -3.95 -0.81 6.89
C VAL A 262 -2.96 -1.02 8.03
N PHE A 263 -3.22 -0.38 9.16
CA PHE A 263 -2.35 -0.37 10.33
C PHE A 263 -3.13 -0.81 11.55
N ASN A 264 -2.57 -1.76 12.29
CA ASN A 264 -3.04 -2.12 13.62
C ASN A 264 -2.28 -1.26 14.65
N LEU A 265 -2.96 -0.26 15.19
CA LEU A 265 -2.38 0.71 16.12
C LEU A 265 -2.02 0.10 17.48
N GLN A 266 -2.56 -1.07 17.81
CA GLN A 266 -2.31 -1.71 19.11
C GLN A 266 -0.99 -2.49 19.12
N ASN A 267 -0.58 -3.08 18.00
CA ASN A 267 0.61 -3.91 17.91
C ASN A 267 1.66 -3.42 16.88
N GLY A 268 1.38 -2.32 16.18
CA GLY A 268 2.28 -1.72 15.19
C GLY A 268 2.37 -2.46 13.85
N LYS A 269 1.68 -3.61 13.69
CA LYS A 269 1.65 -4.34 12.42
C LYS A 269 0.91 -3.56 11.35
N ASN A 270 1.37 -3.66 10.12
CA ASN A 270 0.73 -3.05 8.96
C ASN A 270 0.87 -3.96 7.74
N THR A 271 -0.05 -3.80 6.80
CA THR A 271 -0.02 -4.50 5.52
C THR A 271 -0.73 -3.66 4.47
N TYR A 272 -0.47 -3.98 3.21
CA TYR A 272 -1.16 -3.41 2.06
C TYR A 272 -2.30 -4.30 1.64
N ALA A 273 -3.32 -3.69 1.06
CA ALA A 273 -4.59 -4.31 0.74
C ALA A 273 -5.18 -3.67 -0.53
N ILE A 274 -6.14 -4.35 -1.12
CA ILE A 274 -6.97 -3.83 -2.21
C ILE A 274 -8.42 -3.63 -1.72
N PHE A 275 -9.19 -2.73 -2.31
CA PHE A 275 -10.63 -2.63 -2.06
C PHE A 275 -11.32 -3.77 -2.80
N GLY A 276 -11.61 -4.85 -2.08
CA GLY A 276 -12.03 -6.13 -2.63
C GLY A 276 -13.54 -6.28 -2.74
N ASP A 277 -14.27 -5.80 -1.74
CA ASP A 277 -15.73 -5.97 -1.69
C ASP A 277 -16.48 -4.74 -1.20
N VAL A 278 -17.77 -4.65 -1.52
CA VAL A 278 -18.67 -3.57 -1.12
C VAL A 278 -19.63 -4.08 -0.05
N GLY A 279 -19.45 -3.56 1.15
CA GLY A 279 -20.28 -3.89 2.30
C GLY A 279 -21.57 -3.07 2.39
N PRO A 280 -22.41 -3.35 3.40
CA PRO A 280 -23.66 -2.63 3.65
C PRO A 280 -23.41 -1.15 3.93
N PHE A 281 -24.43 -0.32 3.72
CA PHE A 281 -24.31 1.14 3.71
C PHE A 281 -24.07 1.78 5.09
N ASP A 282 -24.23 1.02 6.17
CA ASP A 282 -24.20 1.46 7.56
C ASP A 282 -23.12 0.76 8.41
N ARG A 283 -22.19 0.01 7.78
CA ARG A 283 -21.06 -0.64 8.47
C ARG A 283 -19.73 -0.27 7.82
N ILE A 284 -18.68 -0.13 8.64
CA ILE A 284 -17.32 0.18 8.17
C ILE A 284 -16.28 -0.48 9.08
N GLY A 285 -15.16 -0.88 8.48
CA GLY A 285 -14.09 -1.59 9.17
C GLY A 285 -14.31 -3.09 9.07
N GLU A 286 -14.19 -3.58 7.85
CA GLU A 286 -14.29 -4.99 7.50
C GLU A 286 -13.15 -5.31 6.53
N GLY A 287 -12.61 -6.53 6.61
CA GLY A 287 -11.47 -6.93 5.82
C GLY A 287 -11.30 -8.43 5.75
N SER A 288 -10.54 -8.88 4.75
CA SER A 288 -10.37 -10.30 4.49
C SER A 288 -9.63 -11.05 5.60
N MET A 289 -9.79 -12.37 5.62
CA MET A 289 -9.04 -13.24 6.52
C MET A 289 -7.52 -13.04 6.40
N ALA A 290 -6.99 -12.94 5.18
CA ALA A 290 -5.57 -12.68 4.93
C ALA A 290 -5.10 -11.32 5.47
N LEU A 291 -5.95 -10.28 5.37
CA LEU A 291 -5.67 -8.97 5.96
C LEU A 291 -5.58 -9.08 7.49
N ALA A 292 -6.55 -9.73 8.13
CA ALA A 292 -6.57 -9.91 9.58
C ALA A 292 -5.35 -10.68 10.11
N GLU A 293 -4.99 -11.78 9.44
CA GLU A 293 -3.81 -12.58 9.79
C GLU A 293 -2.53 -11.74 9.77
N ASN A 294 -2.34 -10.96 8.70
CA ASN A 294 -1.18 -10.08 8.55
C ASN A 294 -1.12 -8.99 9.63
N LEU A 295 -2.27 -8.51 10.10
CA LEU A 295 -2.38 -7.52 11.17
C LEU A 295 -2.30 -8.14 12.58
N GLY A 296 -2.18 -9.46 12.70
CA GLY A 296 -2.19 -10.16 13.99
C GLY A 296 -3.55 -10.09 14.69
N ILE A 297 -4.62 -10.09 13.92
CA ILE A 297 -6.01 -10.13 14.38
C ILE A 297 -6.51 -11.57 14.18
N ARG A 298 -7.37 -12.06 15.08
CA ARG A 298 -8.01 -13.37 14.90
C ARG A 298 -8.79 -13.36 13.57
N SER A 299 -8.36 -14.17 12.60
CA SER A 299 -8.79 -14.13 11.19
C SER A 299 -10.04 -14.96 10.88
N SER A 300 -10.72 -15.52 11.89
CA SER A 300 -11.93 -16.32 11.67
C SER A 300 -13.13 -15.45 11.30
N ALA A 301 -13.82 -15.75 10.19
CA ALA A 301 -15.05 -15.04 9.81
C ALA A 301 -16.18 -15.22 10.82
N ARG A 302 -16.28 -16.40 11.43
CA ARG A 302 -17.32 -16.74 12.41
C ARG A 302 -17.21 -15.99 13.74
N ASN A 303 -16.01 -15.68 14.21
CA ASN A 303 -15.80 -15.17 15.59
C ASN A 303 -14.50 -14.39 15.81
N GLY A 304 -13.86 -13.96 14.72
CA GLY A 304 -12.64 -13.18 14.73
C GLY A 304 -12.89 -11.68 14.76
N GLY A 305 -11.85 -10.93 14.37
CA GLY A 305 -11.91 -9.49 14.24
C GLY A 305 -11.36 -8.70 15.42
N ALA A 306 -11.48 -7.39 15.30
CA ALA A 306 -11.03 -6.41 16.27
C ALA A 306 -12.11 -5.34 16.49
N ARG A 307 -12.30 -4.90 17.74
CA ARG A 307 -13.35 -3.91 18.06
C ARG A 307 -13.00 -2.47 17.68
N ARG A 308 -11.70 -2.12 17.63
CA ARG A 308 -11.16 -0.77 17.38
C ARG A 308 -9.65 -0.82 17.11
N GLY A 309 -9.03 0.33 16.82
CA GLY A 309 -7.58 0.46 16.71
C GLY A 309 -7.01 0.07 15.37
N ILE A 310 -7.85 -0.06 14.34
CA ILE A 310 -7.41 -0.33 12.98
C ILE A 310 -7.57 0.95 12.15
N LEU A 311 -6.45 1.47 11.67
CA LEU A 311 -6.41 2.63 10.78
C LEU A 311 -6.37 2.14 9.33
N TYR A 312 -7.31 2.62 8.55
CA TYR A 312 -7.41 2.37 7.11
C TYR A 312 -7.02 3.65 6.37
N LEU A 313 -6.10 3.56 5.41
CA LEU A 313 -5.77 4.63 4.48
C LEU A 313 -6.04 4.13 3.07
N VAL A 314 -7.00 4.74 2.39
CA VAL A 314 -7.47 4.33 1.07
C VAL A 314 -7.00 5.33 0.02
N PHE A 315 -6.63 4.83 -1.16
CA PHE A 315 -6.18 5.64 -2.30
C PHE A 315 -7.19 5.58 -3.46
N PRO A 316 -8.22 6.43 -3.49
CA PRO A 316 -9.21 6.45 -4.57
C PRO A 316 -8.62 6.65 -5.95
N GLY A 317 -9.10 5.87 -6.93
CA GLY A 317 -8.69 5.95 -8.33
C GLY A 317 -7.29 5.41 -8.63
N SER A 318 -6.68 4.69 -7.68
CA SER A 318 -5.37 4.06 -7.86
C SER A 318 -5.45 2.69 -8.53
N GLY A 319 -6.62 2.07 -8.56
CA GLY A 319 -6.87 0.76 -9.12
C GLY A 319 -7.24 0.75 -10.60
N ASN A 320 -7.19 -0.44 -11.20
CA ASN A 320 -7.66 -0.68 -12.57
C ASN A 320 -8.97 -1.51 -12.63
N GLY A 321 -9.62 -1.71 -11.49
CA GLY A 321 -10.88 -2.46 -11.39
C GLY A 321 -10.74 -3.96 -11.61
N ARG A 322 -9.53 -4.53 -11.44
CA ARG A 322 -9.27 -5.98 -11.55
C ARG A 322 -8.63 -6.52 -10.28
N PRO A 323 -8.87 -7.81 -9.93
CA PRO A 323 -8.04 -8.51 -8.96
C PRO A 323 -6.56 -8.42 -9.33
N ARG A 324 -5.69 -8.35 -8.33
CA ARG A 324 -4.23 -8.22 -8.49
C ARG A 324 -3.52 -9.25 -7.61
N PRO A 325 -2.36 -9.78 -8.04
CA PRO A 325 -1.52 -10.59 -7.17
C PRO A 325 -0.96 -9.76 -6.01
N ILE A 326 -0.64 -10.40 -4.89
CA ILE A 326 -0.19 -9.72 -3.67
C ILE A 326 1.08 -8.90 -3.88
N GLU A 327 1.98 -9.35 -4.75
CA GLU A 327 3.22 -8.64 -5.09
C GLU A 327 2.95 -7.28 -5.74
N GLU A 328 1.92 -7.20 -6.60
CA GLU A 328 1.52 -5.95 -7.25
C GLU A 328 0.77 -5.03 -6.28
N ILE A 329 -0.13 -5.57 -5.46
CA ILE A 329 -0.79 -4.81 -4.39
C ILE A 329 0.27 -4.15 -3.50
N ASN A 330 1.30 -4.92 -3.12
CA ASN A 330 2.35 -4.42 -2.25
C ASN A 330 3.18 -3.31 -2.92
N ALA A 331 3.61 -3.51 -4.16
CA ALA A 331 4.47 -2.57 -4.87
C ALA A 331 3.76 -1.23 -5.16
N GLU A 332 2.51 -1.29 -5.60
CA GLU A 332 1.71 -0.10 -5.95
C GLU A 332 1.34 0.68 -4.68
N THR A 333 0.86 0.00 -3.64
CA THR A 333 0.47 0.64 -2.38
C THR A 333 1.65 1.30 -1.68
N GLU A 334 2.82 0.66 -1.68
CA GLU A 334 4.04 1.25 -1.11
C GLU A 334 4.38 2.59 -1.80
N THR A 335 4.29 2.64 -3.13
CA THR A 335 4.55 3.85 -3.92
C THR A 335 3.56 4.96 -3.56
N LEU A 336 2.26 4.63 -3.46
CA LEU A 336 1.21 5.58 -3.06
C LEU A 336 1.39 6.08 -1.63
N LEU A 337 1.73 5.19 -0.69
CA LEU A 337 1.96 5.53 0.70
C LEU A 337 3.18 6.45 0.85
N GLN A 338 4.25 6.21 0.09
CA GLN A 338 5.44 7.08 0.09
C GLN A 338 5.09 8.48 -0.45
N ALA A 339 4.35 8.56 -1.56
CA ALA A 339 3.88 9.83 -2.08
C ALA A 339 3.00 10.58 -1.07
N TRP A 340 2.07 9.89 -0.42
CA TRP A 340 1.18 10.45 0.60
C TRP A 340 1.94 10.94 1.85
N ARG A 341 2.90 10.16 2.36
CA ARG A 341 3.80 10.57 3.44
C ARG A 341 4.66 11.77 3.05
N GLY A 342 5.10 11.82 1.79
CA GLY A 342 5.78 12.99 1.22
C GLY A 342 4.89 14.21 1.26
N THR A 343 3.60 14.08 0.93
CA THR A 343 2.66 15.20 1.04
C THR A 343 2.53 15.69 2.47
N MET A 344 2.40 14.81 3.49
CA MET A 344 2.39 15.22 4.90
C MET A 344 3.62 16.04 5.30
N ARG A 345 4.79 15.71 4.74
CA ARG A 345 6.04 16.45 4.99
C ARG A 345 6.07 17.80 4.27
N LEU A 346 5.43 17.93 3.11
CA LEU A 346 5.34 19.17 2.33
C LEU A 346 4.22 20.09 2.82
N THR A 347 3.12 19.53 3.33
CA THR A 347 2.08 20.25 4.08
C THR A 347 2.47 20.47 5.55
N ALA A 348 3.68 20.09 5.96
CA ALA A 348 4.30 20.61 7.17
C ALA A 348 4.57 22.12 6.99
N CYS A 349 3.52 22.90 7.22
CA CYS A 349 3.51 24.32 7.54
C CYS A 349 4.42 25.20 6.67
N THR A 350 3.94 25.59 5.47
CA THR A 350 4.44 26.81 4.83
C THR A 350 4.06 28.02 5.69
N VAL A 351 4.98 28.45 6.55
CA VAL A 351 4.90 29.79 7.16
C VAL A 351 5.41 30.77 6.11
N GLN A 352 4.51 31.60 5.57
CA GLN A 352 4.93 32.87 5.01
C GLN A 352 5.47 33.72 6.15
N GLU A 353 6.76 34.04 6.14
CA GLU A 353 7.32 35.02 7.07
C GLU A 353 6.65 36.38 6.85
N PRO A 354 6.10 37.04 7.89
CA PRO A 354 5.79 38.45 7.78
C PRO A 354 7.09 39.25 7.75
N ALA A 355 7.17 40.18 6.79
CA ALA A 355 8.34 41.04 6.57
C ALA A 355 8.87 41.69 7.88
N PRO A 356 10.20 41.85 8.03
CA PRO A 356 10.79 42.40 9.24
C PRO A 356 10.31 43.83 9.47
N ARG A 357 9.66 44.09 10.61
CA ARG A 357 9.42 45.45 11.09
C ARG A 357 10.74 46.02 11.60
N PHE A 358 11.13 47.15 11.03
CA PHE A 358 12.27 47.97 11.42
C PHE A 358 12.37 48.14 12.94
N ALA A 359 13.49 47.71 13.52
CA ALA A 359 13.95 48.16 14.82
C ALA A 359 14.79 49.44 14.63
N GLY A 360 14.37 50.55 15.23
CA GLY A 360 15.15 51.77 15.21
C GLY A 360 14.50 52.94 15.92
N SER A 361 14.70 53.04 17.24
CA SER A 361 15.38 54.18 17.85
C SER A 361 15.49 53.96 19.36
N GLN A 362 16.72 53.76 19.83
CA GLN A 362 17.08 54.05 21.21
C GLN A 362 16.98 55.55 21.46
N GLY A 363 16.61 55.91 22.69
CA GLY A 363 16.34 57.29 23.08
C GLY A 363 17.58 58.17 23.22
N THR A 364 17.31 59.47 23.30
CA THR A 364 18.13 60.47 24.00
C THR A 364 17.22 61.60 24.48
N ASN A 365 16.93 61.61 25.78
CA ASN A 365 17.21 62.69 26.75
C ASN A 365 16.39 62.52 28.03
#